data_AF-A0A410RZU5-F1
#
_entry.id   AF-A0A410RZU5-F1
#
_cell.length_a   1.000
_cell.length_b   1.000
_cell.length_c   1.000
_cell.angle_alpha   90.00
_cell.angle_beta   90.00
_cell.angle_gamma   90.00
#
_symmetry.space_group_name_H-M   'P 1'
#
loop_
_entity.id
_entity.type
_entity.pdbx_description
1 polymer ?
#
loop_
_entity_poly.entity_id
_entity_poly.type
_entity_poly.pdbx_seq_one_letter_code
_entity_poly.pdbx_strand_id
1 'polypeptide(L)'
;MTLSAAALSLLACAKQVPPSTAAAPPEPRSVQLLTATPERETARLEQRREDVEVDTREGERTPRVVATGESPQLLLDGAKASLCGDAACTQGFAVDNFLLLEVLDTKGKVSRRAAVGFADSVFIGNEQVDNVGRRAFSFEPNEVDLSALLPESEPFRLRATALDYWGVGRVTDVFLRLEPGAGRAEDDLRGH
;
A
#
# COMPACT_ATOMS: atom_id res chain seq x y z
N MET A 1 17.59 -34.92 -77.77
CA MET A 1 16.61 -34.19 -76.93
C MET A 1 16.29 -35.07 -75.74
N THR A 2 16.71 -34.68 -74.53
CA THR A 2 16.11 -35.02 -73.22
C THR A 2 16.82 -34.18 -72.16
N LEU A 3 16.01 -33.51 -71.34
CA LEU A 3 16.34 -32.35 -70.50
C LEU A 3 16.93 -32.71 -69.12
N SER A 4 17.64 -31.71 -68.58
CA SER A 4 18.13 -31.51 -67.21
C SER A 4 17.10 -31.73 -66.08
N ALA A 5 17.59 -32.07 -64.89
CA ALA A 5 17.30 -31.31 -63.66
C ALA A 5 18.29 -31.70 -62.54
N ALA A 6 19.14 -30.76 -62.13
CA ALA A 6 19.92 -30.82 -60.91
C ALA A 6 19.13 -30.14 -59.79
N ALA A 7 18.84 -30.86 -58.70
CA ALA A 7 18.21 -30.30 -57.52
C ALA A 7 19.29 -29.81 -56.55
N LEU A 8 19.46 -28.48 -56.46
CA LEU A 8 20.19 -27.84 -55.37
C LEU A 8 19.29 -27.76 -54.14
N SER A 9 19.66 -28.48 -53.08
CA SER A 9 19.05 -28.33 -51.75
C SER A 9 19.63 -27.10 -51.05
N LEU A 10 18.80 -26.08 -50.84
CA LEU A 10 19.12 -24.91 -50.03
C LEU A 10 19.15 -25.33 -48.55
N LEU A 11 20.35 -25.35 -47.95
CA LEU A 11 20.52 -25.41 -46.49
C LEU A 11 20.15 -24.04 -45.91
N ALA A 12 18.92 -23.90 -45.45
CA ALA A 12 18.50 -22.76 -44.65
C ALA A 12 19.12 -22.89 -43.24
N CYS A 13 20.09 -22.04 -42.94
CA CYS A 13 20.61 -21.86 -41.58
C CYS A 13 19.51 -21.27 -40.70
N ALA A 14 18.83 -22.11 -39.91
CA ALA A 14 17.99 -21.66 -38.82
C ALA A 14 18.89 -21.00 -37.76
N LYS A 15 18.86 -19.66 -37.72
CA LYS A 15 19.55 -18.87 -36.70
C LYS A 15 18.84 -19.13 -35.37
N GLN A 16 19.40 -20.00 -34.53
CA GLN A 16 18.93 -20.21 -33.16
C GLN A 16 19.02 -18.88 -32.41
N VAL A 17 17.86 -18.26 -32.19
CA VAL A 17 17.73 -17.14 -31.25
C VAL A 17 17.84 -17.74 -29.85
N PRO A 18 18.78 -17.27 -28.99
CA PRO A 18 18.86 -17.75 -27.62
C PRO A 18 17.50 -17.55 -26.95
N PRO A 19 17.01 -18.51 -26.15
CA PRO A 19 15.80 -18.30 -25.37
C PRO A 19 16.01 -17.04 -24.53
N SER A 20 15.16 -16.04 -24.76
CA SER A 20 15.07 -14.88 -23.88
C SER A 20 14.86 -15.43 -22.47
N THR A 21 15.84 -15.27 -21.60
CA THR A 21 15.70 -15.59 -20.18
C THR A 21 14.64 -14.63 -19.65
N ALA A 22 13.40 -15.12 -19.55
CA ALA A 22 12.33 -14.43 -18.85
C ALA A 22 12.88 -14.05 -17.46
N ALA A 23 12.90 -12.74 -17.18
CA ALA A 23 13.28 -12.27 -15.86
C ALA A 23 12.35 -12.92 -14.83
N ALA A 24 12.92 -13.29 -13.67
CA ALA A 24 12.11 -13.80 -12.57
C ALA A 24 11.02 -12.78 -12.22
N PRO A 25 9.81 -13.22 -11.85
CA PRO A 25 8.75 -12.31 -11.40
C PRO A 25 9.28 -11.43 -10.27
N PRO A 26 8.82 -10.16 -10.18
CA PRO A 26 9.20 -9.31 -9.06
C PRO A 26 8.84 -10.01 -7.75
N GLU A 27 9.67 -9.90 -6.72
CA GLU A 27 9.35 -10.46 -5.41
C GLU A 27 8.45 -9.51 -4.61
N PRO A 28 7.53 -10.04 -3.78
CA PRO A 28 6.79 -9.22 -2.84
C PRO A 28 7.71 -8.41 -1.92
N ARG A 29 7.37 -7.14 -1.71
CA ARG A 29 8.15 -6.21 -0.90
C ARG A 29 7.32 -5.64 0.23
N SER A 30 7.91 -5.54 1.42
CA SER A 30 7.28 -4.89 2.57
C SER A 30 8.05 -3.65 2.99
N VAL A 31 7.33 -2.62 3.43
CA VAL A 31 7.87 -1.34 3.89
C VAL A 31 7.26 -1.03 5.24
N GLN A 32 8.10 -0.87 6.27
CA GLN A 32 7.61 -0.47 7.60
C GLN A 32 7.09 0.97 7.54
N LEU A 33 5.85 1.16 7.96
CA LEU A 33 5.22 2.47 8.09
C LEU A 33 5.28 2.96 9.53
N LEU A 34 4.95 2.09 10.49
CA LEU A 34 4.95 2.41 11.91
C LEU A 34 5.72 1.34 12.69
N THR A 35 6.38 1.80 13.76
CA THR A 35 6.97 0.94 14.77
C THR A 35 6.03 0.84 15.97
N ALA A 36 5.91 -0.35 16.55
CA ALA A 36 5.09 -0.59 17.72
C ALA A 36 5.43 0.39 18.85
N THR A 37 4.38 0.93 19.47
CA THR A 37 4.52 1.83 20.62
C THR A 37 3.91 1.19 21.86
N PRO A 38 4.51 1.37 23.05
CA PRO A 38 3.86 0.95 24.29
C PRO A 38 2.58 1.75 24.51
N GLU A 39 1.67 1.15 25.27
CA GLU A 39 0.43 1.77 25.72
C GLU A 39 0.69 3.07 26.49
N ARG A 40 -0.05 4.12 26.16
CA ARG A 40 -0.02 5.41 26.85
C ARG A 40 -1.42 5.99 26.97
N GLU A 41 -1.76 6.49 28.14
CA GLU A 41 -2.98 7.29 28.33
C GLU A 41 -3.03 8.41 27.29
N THR A 42 -4.15 8.53 26.58
CA THR A 42 -4.36 9.50 25.50
C THR A 42 -4.05 10.92 25.96
N ALA A 43 -4.50 11.28 27.17
CA ALA A 43 -4.28 12.60 27.76
C ALA A 43 -2.79 12.95 27.95
N ARG A 44 -1.88 11.96 27.97
CA ARG A 44 -0.43 12.13 28.08
C ARG A 44 0.29 12.18 26.73
N LEU A 45 -0.44 12.07 25.62
CA LEU A 45 0.11 12.28 24.28
C LEU A 45 0.11 13.78 24.00
N GLU A 46 1.29 14.39 23.89
CA GLU A 46 1.42 15.84 23.82
C GLU A 46 1.01 16.42 22.45
N GLN A 47 1.30 15.67 21.38
CA GLN A 47 1.03 16.12 20.03
C GLN A 47 -0.42 15.84 19.62
N ARG A 48 -1.06 16.85 19.04
CA ARG A 48 -2.41 16.80 18.46
C ARG A 48 -2.36 16.97 16.95
N ARG A 49 -3.36 16.41 16.25
CA ARG A 49 -3.65 16.73 14.85
C ARG A 49 -4.77 17.75 14.79
N GLU A 50 -4.42 19.03 14.91
CA GLU A 50 -5.37 20.15 14.94
C GLU A 50 -6.14 20.33 13.62
N ASP A 51 -5.66 19.72 12.54
CA ASP A 51 -6.32 19.67 11.23
C ASP A 51 -7.34 18.54 11.10
N VAL A 52 -7.40 17.63 12.08
CA VAL A 52 -8.28 16.46 12.10
C VAL A 52 -9.36 16.63 13.17
N GLU A 53 -10.61 16.36 12.80
CA GLU A 53 -11.74 16.29 13.73
C GLU A 53 -12.39 14.91 13.66
N VAL A 54 -12.71 14.33 14.82
CA VAL A 54 -13.51 13.11 14.94
C VAL A 54 -14.91 13.50 15.42
N ASP A 55 -15.95 13.10 14.68
CA ASP A 55 -17.34 13.24 15.12
C ASP A 55 -17.69 12.16 16.15
N THR A 56 -17.18 12.37 17.36
CA THR A 56 -17.36 11.47 18.48
C THR A 56 -18.27 12.08 19.55
N ARG A 57 -18.97 11.19 20.28
CA ARG A 57 -19.69 11.52 21.52
C ARG A 57 -18.83 11.28 22.78
N GLU A 58 -17.69 10.63 22.61
CA GLU A 58 -16.79 10.19 23.67
C GLU A 58 -15.37 10.71 23.40
N GLY A 59 -14.68 11.20 24.43
CA GLY A 59 -13.30 11.69 24.28
C GLY A 59 -13.16 13.09 23.64
N GLU A 60 -11.94 13.41 23.21
CA GLU A 60 -11.61 14.70 22.58
C GLU A 60 -11.92 14.65 21.07
N ARG A 61 -12.52 15.71 20.51
CA ARG A 61 -12.76 15.76 19.06
C ARG A 61 -11.48 15.88 18.23
N THR A 62 -10.46 16.52 18.79
CA THR A 62 -9.13 16.64 18.17
C THR A 62 -8.27 15.47 18.63
N PRO A 63 -7.93 14.53 17.75
CA PRO A 63 -7.17 13.35 18.15
C PRO A 63 -5.70 13.70 18.41
N ARG A 64 -5.07 12.84 19.22
CA ARG A 64 -3.67 12.92 19.60
C ARG A 64 -2.84 11.90 18.84
N VAL A 65 -1.59 12.25 18.60
CA VAL A 65 -0.65 11.42 17.84
C VAL A 65 -0.02 10.38 18.77
N VAL A 66 -0.25 9.11 18.45
CA VAL A 66 0.44 7.96 19.06
C VAL A 66 1.79 7.74 18.39
N ALA A 67 1.79 7.67 17.05
CA ALA A 67 2.97 7.48 16.24
C ALA A 67 2.76 8.06 14.83
N THR A 68 3.84 8.44 14.17
CA THR A 68 3.83 8.81 12.74
C THR A 68 5.03 8.19 12.06
N GLY A 69 4.83 7.72 10.83
CA GLY A 69 5.91 7.33 9.95
C GLY A 69 5.52 7.51 8.49
N GLU A 70 6.52 7.50 7.63
CA GLU A 70 6.37 7.77 6.21
C GLU A 70 7.25 6.82 5.42
N SER A 71 6.71 6.26 4.35
CA SER A 71 7.46 5.39 3.44
C SER A 71 8.54 6.18 2.68
N PRO A 72 9.60 5.52 2.17
CA PRO A 72 10.34 6.05 1.03
C PRO A 72 9.41 6.29 -0.17
N GLN A 73 9.93 6.91 -1.23
CA GLN A 73 9.18 7.01 -2.48
C GLN A 73 8.95 5.61 -3.08
N LEU A 74 7.71 5.34 -3.45
CA LEU A 74 7.21 4.09 -4.01
C LEU A 74 6.51 4.33 -5.35
N LEU A 75 6.29 3.25 -6.08
CA LEU A 75 5.45 3.17 -7.26
C LEU A 75 4.60 1.92 -7.12
N LEU A 76 3.31 1.99 -7.48
CA LEU A 76 2.43 0.84 -7.37
C LEU A 76 2.68 -0.15 -8.52
N ASP A 77 2.73 0.34 -9.76
CA ASP A 77 3.16 -0.41 -10.95
C ASP A 77 2.51 -1.80 -11.08
N GLY A 78 1.18 -1.84 -10.99
CA GLY A 78 0.40 -3.08 -11.06
C GLY A 78 0.46 -3.97 -9.82
N ALA A 79 1.20 -3.59 -8.78
CA ALA A 79 1.19 -4.31 -7.51
C ALA A 79 -0.14 -4.12 -6.77
N LYS A 80 -0.53 -5.13 -6.00
CA LYS A 80 -1.53 -5.00 -4.95
C LYS A 80 -0.87 -4.45 -3.70
N ALA A 81 -1.57 -3.57 -3.01
CA ALA A 81 -1.10 -2.95 -1.79
C ALA A 81 -2.00 -3.31 -0.61
N SER A 82 -1.41 -3.78 0.49
CA SER A 82 -2.15 -4.16 1.69
C SER A 82 -1.37 -3.82 2.96
N LEU A 83 -2.05 -3.78 4.11
CA LEU A 83 -1.41 -3.60 5.41
C LEU A 83 -1.22 -4.93 6.15
N CYS A 84 -0.14 -5.02 6.93
CA CYS A 84 0.12 -6.12 7.88
C CYS A 84 1.00 -5.68 9.05
N GLY A 85 1.16 -6.56 10.04
CA GLY A 85 1.89 -6.28 11.28
C GLY A 85 3.38 -6.64 11.27
N ASP A 86 3.87 -7.32 10.24
CA ASP A 86 5.28 -7.72 10.13
C ASP A 86 5.78 -7.67 8.68
N ALA A 87 7.11 -7.67 8.51
CA ALA A 87 7.72 -7.61 7.19
C ALA A 87 7.39 -8.84 6.31
N ALA A 88 7.16 -10.00 6.92
CA ALA A 88 6.75 -11.21 6.20
C ALA A 88 5.26 -11.24 5.86
N CYS A 89 4.47 -10.29 6.39
CA CYS A 89 3.02 -10.22 6.23
C CYS A 89 2.29 -11.48 6.69
N THR A 90 2.79 -12.07 7.78
CA THR A 90 2.23 -13.25 8.46
C THR A 90 1.41 -12.87 9.69
N GLN A 91 1.57 -11.65 10.20
CA GLN A 91 0.86 -11.15 11.37
C GLN A 91 -0.06 -9.98 11.01
N GLY A 92 -1.18 -9.92 11.71
CA GLY A 92 -2.08 -8.76 11.70
C GLY A 92 -1.49 -7.58 12.46
N PHE A 93 -2.17 -6.44 12.41
CA PHE A 93 -1.79 -5.25 13.18
C PHE A 93 -2.96 -4.77 14.04
N ALA A 94 -2.64 -3.97 15.07
CA ALA A 94 -3.61 -3.33 15.93
C ALA A 94 -3.33 -1.83 16.08
N VAL A 95 -4.41 -1.07 16.19
CA VAL A 95 -4.43 0.37 16.49
C VAL A 95 -5.61 0.59 17.43
N ASP A 96 -5.46 1.43 18.45
CA ASP A 96 -6.58 1.65 19.37
C ASP A 96 -7.73 2.39 18.67
N ASN A 97 -7.62 3.69 18.42
CA ASN A 97 -8.62 4.31 17.56
C ASN A 97 -8.34 4.08 16.07
N PHE A 98 -7.49 4.86 15.41
CA PHE A 98 -7.36 4.72 13.95
C PHE A 98 -6.01 5.14 13.40
N LEU A 99 -5.70 4.63 12.21
CA LEU A 99 -4.65 5.13 11.33
C LEU A 99 -5.27 6.15 10.38
N LEU A 100 -4.67 7.33 10.30
CA LEU A 100 -4.83 8.22 9.16
C LEU A 100 -3.73 7.91 8.14
N LEU A 101 -4.12 7.50 6.95
CA LEU A 101 -3.25 7.28 5.81
C LEU A 101 -3.32 8.49 4.89
N GLU A 102 -2.18 9.07 4.56
CA GLU A 102 -2.07 10.20 3.65
C GLU A 102 -1.12 9.84 2.51
N VAL A 103 -1.61 9.92 1.27
CA VAL A 103 -0.80 9.71 0.07
C VAL A 103 -0.19 11.05 -0.33
N LEU A 104 1.13 11.12 -0.34
CA LEU A 104 1.89 12.32 -0.71
C LEU A 104 2.47 12.17 -2.11
N ASP A 105 2.32 13.21 -2.92
CA ASP A 105 3.02 13.33 -4.20
C ASP A 105 4.53 13.62 -4.02
N THR A 106 5.25 13.71 -5.14
CA THR A 106 6.68 14.03 -5.17
C THR A 106 7.03 15.42 -4.63
N LYS A 107 6.05 16.31 -4.49
CA LYS A 107 6.19 17.65 -3.91
C LYS A 107 5.81 17.66 -2.42
N GLY A 108 5.39 16.53 -1.86
CA GLY A 108 4.93 16.42 -0.48
C GLY A 108 3.51 16.94 -0.25
N LYS A 109 2.73 17.18 -1.31
CA LYS A 109 1.31 17.53 -1.19
C LYS A 109 0.50 16.25 -1.00
N VAL A 110 -0.43 16.27 -0.04
CA VAL A 110 -1.39 15.18 0.14
C VAL A 110 -2.40 15.18 -1.00
N SER A 111 -2.50 14.07 -1.72
CA SER A 111 -3.42 13.89 -2.86
C SER A 111 -4.66 13.09 -2.48
N ARG A 112 -4.54 12.14 -1.54
CA ARG A 112 -5.63 11.25 -1.09
C ARG A 112 -5.44 10.89 0.38
N ARG A 113 -6.54 10.53 1.04
CA ARG A 113 -6.55 10.14 2.44
C ARG A 113 -7.49 8.97 2.69
N ALA A 114 -7.20 8.19 3.72
CA ALA A 114 -8.08 7.15 4.23
C ALA A 114 -7.90 7.00 5.74
N ALA A 115 -8.95 6.56 6.42
CA ALA A 115 -8.93 6.15 7.81
C ALA A 115 -9.06 4.63 7.90
N VAL A 116 -8.35 4.00 8.84
CA VAL A 116 -8.44 2.55 9.12
C VAL A 116 -8.47 2.37 10.62
N GLY A 117 -9.51 1.76 11.17
CA GLY A 117 -9.58 1.49 12.60
C GLY A 117 -10.98 1.60 13.20
N PHE A 118 -11.01 1.77 14.52
CA PHE A 118 -12.18 2.09 15.30
C PHE A 118 -12.30 3.61 15.49
N ALA A 119 -12.87 4.27 14.50
CA ALA A 119 -13.29 5.66 14.59
C ALA A 119 -14.72 5.82 14.07
N ASP A 120 -15.41 6.86 14.57
CA ASP A 120 -16.59 7.40 13.91
C ASP A 120 -16.16 8.18 12.65
N SER A 121 -16.96 9.14 12.19
CA SER A 121 -16.61 9.95 11.03
C SER A 121 -15.38 10.83 11.34
N VAL A 122 -14.35 10.72 10.51
CA VAL A 122 -13.13 11.54 10.59
C VAL A 122 -13.18 12.62 9.52
N PHE A 123 -12.83 13.85 9.88
CA PHE A 123 -12.86 15.02 9.00
C PHE A 123 -11.51 15.72 8.97
N ILE A 124 -11.18 16.30 7.81
CA ILE A 124 -10.09 17.27 7.66
C ILE A 124 -10.65 18.51 6.98
N GLY A 125 -10.70 19.61 7.72
CA GLY A 125 -11.50 20.77 7.32
C GLY A 125 -12.98 20.38 7.15
N ASN A 126 -13.53 20.57 5.95
CA ASN A 126 -14.92 20.23 5.63
C ASN A 126 -15.08 18.89 4.89
N GLU A 127 -13.99 18.15 4.70
CA GLU A 127 -13.99 16.89 3.95
C GLU A 127 -13.99 15.71 4.91
N GLN A 128 -14.94 14.80 4.74
CA GLN A 128 -14.92 13.52 5.43
C GLN A 128 -13.86 12.61 4.80
N VAL A 129 -13.05 11.98 5.64
CA VAL A 129 -12.06 10.99 5.23
C VAL A 129 -12.74 9.64 5.10
N ASP A 130 -12.54 8.97 3.96
CA ASP A 130 -13.09 7.64 3.71
C ASP A 130 -12.49 6.60 4.64
N ASN A 131 -13.33 5.70 5.17
CA ASN A 131 -12.87 4.55 5.93
C ASN A 131 -12.55 3.38 5.00
N VAL A 132 -11.40 2.73 5.20
CA VAL A 132 -10.99 1.53 4.49
C VAL A 132 -10.96 0.35 5.46
N GLY A 133 -11.60 -0.74 5.06
CA GLY A 133 -11.78 -1.92 5.90
C GLY A 133 -12.95 -1.78 6.88
N ARG A 134 -13.05 -2.73 7.81
CA ARG A 134 -14.09 -2.72 8.85
C ARG A 134 -13.71 -1.83 10.03
N ARG A 135 -14.71 -1.42 10.80
CA ARG A 135 -14.48 -0.71 12.06
C ARG A 135 -14.00 -1.67 13.15
N ALA A 136 -12.71 -1.66 13.46
CA ALA A 136 -12.08 -2.59 14.40
C ALA A 136 -10.76 -2.06 14.99
N PHE A 137 -10.36 -2.63 16.13
CA PHE A 137 -9.08 -2.35 16.81
C PHE A 137 -7.91 -3.22 16.29
N SER A 138 -8.23 -4.27 15.53
CA SER A 138 -7.24 -5.26 15.06
C SER A 138 -7.68 -5.83 13.74
N PHE A 139 -6.71 -6.10 12.87
CA PHE A 139 -6.89 -6.50 11.49
C PHE A 139 -5.99 -7.68 11.17
N GLU A 140 -6.51 -8.63 10.40
CA GLU A 140 -5.75 -9.77 9.89
C GLU A 140 -4.69 -9.30 8.86
N PRO A 141 -3.59 -10.07 8.65
CA PRO A 141 -2.63 -9.74 7.61
C PRO A 141 -3.32 -9.67 6.24
N ASN A 142 -3.00 -8.64 5.46
CA ASN A 142 -3.59 -8.38 4.14
C ASN A 142 -5.10 -8.08 4.13
N GLU A 143 -5.75 -7.87 5.29
CA GLU A 143 -7.18 -7.55 5.35
C GLU A 143 -7.49 -6.18 4.74
N VAL A 144 -6.63 -5.19 5.01
CA VAL A 144 -6.83 -3.81 4.57
C VAL A 144 -6.14 -3.59 3.23
N ASP A 145 -6.91 -3.63 2.14
CA ASP A 145 -6.46 -3.36 0.77
C ASP A 145 -6.41 -1.85 0.50
N LEU A 146 -5.24 -1.36 0.09
CA LEU A 146 -4.95 0.03 -0.23
C LEU A 146 -4.78 0.28 -1.74
N SER A 147 -4.92 -0.75 -2.58
CA SER A 147 -4.62 -0.66 -4.02
C SER A 147 -5.41 0.46 -4.70
N ALA A 148 -6.69 0.63 -4.34
CA ALA A 148 -7.53 1.70 -4.89
C ALA A 148 -7.18 3.11 -4.36
N LEU A 149 -6.59 3.18 -3.16
CA LEU A 149 -6.14 4.44 -2.57
C LEU A 149 -4.90 4.97 -3.27
N LEU A 150 -3.96 4.09 -3.63
CA LEU A 150 -2.64 4.48 -4.11
C LEU A 150 -2.63 4.86 -5.61
N PRO A 151 -1.74 5.77 -6.03
CA PRO A 151 -1.55 6.11 -7.44
C PRO A 151 -0.91 4.95 -8.21
N GLU A 152 -1.54 4.52 -9.30
CA GLU A 152 -1.07 3.40 -10.11
C GLU A 152 0.29 3.67 -10.78
N SER A 153 0.41 4.82 -11.45
CA SER A 153 1.53 5.12 -12.35
C SER A 153 2.38 6.32 -11.92
N GLU A 154 2.06 6.92 -10.79
CA GLU A 154 2.77 8.10 -10.28
C GLU A 154 3.56 7.74 -9.01
N PRO A 155 4.80 8.24 -8.85
CA PRO A 155 5.53 8.04 -7.60
C PRO A 155 4.83 8.73 -6.42
N PHE A 156 4.79 8.04 -5.29
CA PHE A 156 4.15 8.53 -4.07
C PHE A 156 4.95 8.17 -2.83
N ARG A 157 4.64 8.84 -1.71
CA ARG A 157 4.98 8.37 -0.35
C ARG A 157 3.68 8.15 0.41
N LEU A 158 3.66 7.15 1.28
CA LEU A 158 2.54 6.89 2.16
C LEU A 158 2.94 7.27 3.58
N ARG A 159 2.22 8.24 4.16
CA ARG A 159 2.34 8.59 5.57
C ARG A 159 1.23 7.89 6.34
N ALA A 160 1.60 7.23 7.43
CA ALA A 160 0.66 6.70 8.40
C ALA A 160 0.83 7.47 9.70
N THR A 161 -0.29 7.92 10.27
CA THR A 161 -0.34 8.48 11.62
C THR A 161 -1.34 7.69 12.44
N ALA A 162 -0.87 7.04 13.50
CA ALA A 162 -1.75 6.44 14.51
C ALA A 162 -2.31 7.55 15.41
N LEU A 163 -3.62 7.64 15.46
CA LEU A 163 -4.38 8.67 16.14
C LEU A 163 -5.31 8.05 17.18
N ASP A 164 -5.38 8.74 18.31
CA ASP A 164 -6.14 8.31 19.46
C ASP A 164 -6.90 9.48 20.07
N TYR A 165 -8.16 9.27 20.46
CA TYR A 165 -9.01 10.35 20.96
C TYR A 165 -9.63 10.07 22.32
N TRP A 166 -9.45 8.87 22.90
CA TRP A 166 -9.86 8.57 24.27
C TRP A 166 -9.13 7.34 24.84
N GLY A 167 -9.06 7.22 26.17
CA GLY A 167 -8.55 6.01 26.82
C GLY A 167 -7.02 5.85 26.75
N VAL A 168 -6.56 4.87 25.97
CA VAL A 168 -5.15 4.46 25.90
C VAL A 168 -4.73 4.25 24.44
N GLY A 169 -3.94 5.19 23.93
CA GLY A 169 -3.37 5.08 22.59
C GLY A 169 -2.25 4.05 22.52
N ARG A 170 -2.33 3.18 21.51
CA ARG A 170 -1.26 2.27 21.08
C ARG A 170 -1.38 1.94 19.60
N VAL A 171 -0.27 1.50 19.03
CA VAL A 171 -0.22 0.86 17.72
C VAL A 171 0.84 -0.24 17.74
N THR A 172 0.60 -1.36 17.07
CA THR A 172 1.64 -2.37 16.80
C THR A 172 2.50 -1.92 15.63
N ASP A 173 3.46 -2.74 15.21
CA ASP A 173 4.10 -2.51 13.93
C ASP A 173 3.05 -2.51 12.81
N VAL A 174 3.26 -1.65 11.80
CA VAL A 174 2.44 -1.59 10.60
C VAL A 174 3.37 -1.53 9.39
N PHE A 175 3.15 -2.44 8.46
CA PHE A 175 3.88 -2.56 7.21
C PHE A 175 2.91 -2.39 6.04
N LEU A 176 3.36 -1.70 5.01
CA LEU A 176 2.79 -1.74 3.67
C LEU A 176 3.42 -2.91 2.91
N ARG A 177 2.60 -3.86 2.46
CA ARG A 177 2.97 -4.93 1.56
C ARG A 177 2.61 -4.55 0.14
N LEU A 178 3.58 -4.66 -0.76
CA LEU A 178 3.41 -4.56 -2.21
C LEU A 178 3.59 -5.96 -2.79
N GLU A 179 2.50 -6.56 -3.22
CA GLU A 179 2.51 -7.84 -3.91
C GLU A 179 2.47 -7.59 -5.41
N PRO A 180 3.50 -8.01 -6.18
CA PRO A 180 3.49 -7.89 -7.63
C PRO A 180 2.19 -8.45 -8.19
N GLY A 181 1.51 -7.66 -9.03
CA GLY A 181 0.37 -8.16 -9.77
C GLY A 181 0.82 -9.32 -10.67
N ALA A 182 -0.11 -10.21 -11.01
CA ALA A 182 0.05 -11.04 -12.20
C ALA A 182 0.09 -10.07 -13.39
N GLY A 183 1.29 -9.66 -13.78
CA GLY A 183 1.50 -8.60 -14.76
C GLY A 183 0.78 -8.89 -16.07
N ARG A 184 0.55 -7.81 -16.84
CA ARG A 184 0.18 -7.75 -18.27
C ARG A 184 1.17 -8.52 -19.17
N ALA A 185 1.38 -9.81 -18.92
CA ALA A 185 2.26 -10.67 -19.71
C ALA A 185 1.53 -11.31 -20.91
N GLU A 186 0.25 -10.98 -21.15
CA GLU A 186 -0.59 -11.77 -22.09
C GLU A 186 -1.24 -10.99 -23.25
N ASP A 187 -0.99 -9.70 -23.48
CA ASP A 187 -1.57 -8.99 -24.65
C ASP A 187 -0.57 -8.73 -25.79
N ASP A 188 0.56 -9.46 -25.81
CA ASP A 188 1.53 -9.46 -26.91
C ASP A 188 1.30 -10.60 -27.93
N LEU A 189 0.20 -11.36 -27.78
CA LEU A 189 -0.17 -12.45 -28.70
C LEU A 189 -1.19 -12.05 -29.78
N ARG A 190 -1.47 -10.75 -30.00
CA ARG A 190 -2.30 -10.28 -31.12
C ARG A 190 -1.46 -9.91 -32.33
N GLY A 191 -0.80 -10.90 -32.91
CA GLY A 191 0.04 -10.71 -34.09
C GLY A 191 0.15 -11.95 -34.95
N HIS A 192 -0.97 -12.53 -35.39
CA HIS A 192 -1.04 -13.42 -36.55
C HIS A 192 -2.34 -13.23 -37.32
#